data_AF-A0A7R7EL93-F1
#
_entry.id   AF-A0A7R7EL93-F1
#
_cell.length_a   1.000
_cell.length_b   1.000
_cell.length_c   1.000
_cell.angle_alpha   90.00
_cell.angle_beta   90.00
_cell.angle_gamma   90.00
#
_symmetry.space_group_name_H-M   'P 1'
#
loop_
_entity.id
_entity.type
_entity.pdbx_description
1 polymer ?
#
loop_
_entity_poly.entity_id
_entity_poly.type
_entity_poly.pdbx_seq_one_letter_code
_entity_poly.pdbx_strand_id
1 'polypeptide(L)'
;MKVIKHNIIFLALLILTLFFIKIEFFPFGYVKEEALPNTSIYYYKVDTKIKNKNDFINYLKANNKKYELGSFMNNKNKVNWKKVLKSTHIYFIGWKKVYSIHYRTLELQCNGYKLDMTSDGYIKDYRSAGK
;
A
#
# COMPACT_ATOMS: atom_id res chain seq x y z
N MET A 1 35.19 33.57 10.72
CA MET A 1 34.99 32.14 10.34
C MET A 1 33.87 31.40 11.09
N LYS A 2 33.60 31.66 12.38
CA LYS A 2 32.54 30.94 13.13
C LYS A 2 31.11 31.13 12.56
N VAL A 3 30.79 32.33 12.09
CA VAL A 3 29.47 32.65 11.48
C VAL A 3 29.24 31.89 10.18
N ILE A 4 30.28 31.78 9.34
CA ILE A 4 30.22 31.03 8.07
C ILE A 4 29.98 29.54 8.33
N LYS A 5 30.63 28.96 9.35
CA LYS A 5 30.38 27.56 9.75
C LYS A 5 28.94 27.33 10.23
N HIS A 6 28.37 28.27 10.99
CA HIS A 6 26.98 28.17 11.47
C HIS A 6 25.96 28.23 10.33
N ASN A 7 26.15 29.13 9.36
CA ASN A 7 25.26 29.24 8.20
C ASN A 7 25.29 27.98 7.32
N ILE A 8 26.45 27.34 7.18
CA ILE A 8 26.58 26.08 6.43
C ILE A 8 25.83 24.93 7.13
N ILE A 9 25.93 24.83 8.46
CA ILE A 9 25.22 23.81 9.24
C ILE A 9 23.71 24.00 9.14
N PHE A 10 23.23 25.24 9.24
CA PHE A 10 21.81 25.55 9.11
C PHE A 10 21.27 25.21 7.72
N LEU A 11 22.02 25.53 6.66
CA LEU A 11 21.67 25.19 5.29
C LEU A 11 21.61 23.66 5.08
N ALA A 12 22.56 22.90 5.65
CA ALA A 12 22.55 21.44 5.58
C ALA A 12 21.32 20.84 6.27
N LEU A 13 20.92 21.36 7.44
CA LEU A 13 19.71 20.94 8.15
C LEU A 13 18.42 21.27 7.38
N LEU A 14 18.38 22.43 6.71
CA LEU A 14 17.24 22.81 5.86
C LEU A 14 17.09 21.88 4.65
N ILE A 15 18.21 21.53 4.00
CA ILE A 15 18.20 20.58 2.87
C ILE A 15 17.76 19.19 3.36
N LEU A 16 18.23 18.75 4.52
CA LEU A 16 17.88 17.45 5.10
C LEU A 16 16.37 17.37 5.39
N THR A 17 15.80 18.41 6.01
CA THR A 17 14.37 18.48 6.32
C THR A 17 13.51 18.51 5.06
N LEU A 18 13.88 19.28 4.03
CA LEU A 18 13.20 19.27 2.73
C LEU A 18 13.27 17.90 2.04
N PHE A 19 14.38 17.17 2.19
CA PHE A 19 14.53 15.81 1.68
C PHE A 19 13.58 14.82 2.38
N PHE A 20 13.43 14.92 3.70
CA PHE A 20 12.46 14.10 4.46
C PHE A 20 11.01 14.43 4.10
N ILE A 21 10.66 15.71 3.97
CA ILE A 21 9.31 16.15 3.58
C ILE A 21 8.90 15.58 2.22
N LYS A 22 9.82 15.57 1.23
CA LYS A 22 9.53 15.06 -0.12
C LYS A 22 9.26 13.55 -0.17
N ILE A 23 9.80 12.78 0.79
CA ILE A 23 9.57 11.32 0.91
C ILE A 23 8.18 11.04 1.50
N GLU A 24 7.62 11.94 2.32
CA GLU A 24 6.35 11.69 3.02
C GLU A 24 5.10 11.93 2.17
N PHE A 25 5.17 12.80 1.15
CA PHE A 25 3.96 13.24 0.43
C PHE A 25 3.24 12.13 -0.37
N PHE A 26 3.91 11.05 -0.75
CA PHE A 26 3.25 9.86 -1.30
C PHE A 26 3.97 8.60 -0.87
N PRO A 27 3.38 7.76 0.02
CA PRO A 27 4.03 6.56 0.52
C PRO A 27 4.25 5.48 -0.56
N PHE A 28 3.72 5.69 -1.77
CA PHE A 28 3.83 4.75 -2.87
C PHE A 28 4.97 5.04 -3.85
N GLY A 29 5.63 6.22 -3.76
CA GLY A 29 6.70 6.62 -4.69
C GLY A 29 6.26 6.59 -6.17
N TYR A 30 7.05 7.17 -7.06
CA TYR A 30 6.86 6.97 -8.50
C TYR A 30 7.41 5.59 -8.90
N VAL A 31 6.78 4.51 -8.43
CA VAL A 31 7.02 3.18 -9.01
C VAL A 31 6.32 3.19 -10.36
N LYS A 32 7.10 3.12 -11.44
CA LYS A 32 6.64 3.06 -12.83
C LYS A 32 5.48 2.05 -12.89
N GLU A 33 4.25 2.56 -13.01
CA GLU A 33 3.06 1.72 -12.97
C GLU A 33 3.11 0.78 -14.18
N GLU A 34 3.18 -0.53 -13.93
CA GLU A 34 2.78 -1.49 -14.95
C GLU A 34 1.32 -1.17 -15.29
N ALA A 35 1.08 -0.74 -16.53
CA ALA A 35 -0.26 -0.51 -17.03
C ALA A 35 -0.97 -1.86 -17.10
N LEU A 36 -1.66 -2.23 -16.01
CA LEU A 36 -2.56 -3.37 -16.01
C LEU A 36 -3.80 -2.97 -16.83
N PRO A 37 -4.02 -3.54 -18.03
CA PRO A 37 -5.15 -3.17 -18.86
C PRO A 37 -6.46 -3.41 -18.10
N ASN A 38 -7.43 -2.52 -18.26
CA ASN A 38 -8.73 -2.57 -17.57
C ASN A 38 -8.60 -2.68 -16.05
N THR A 39 -7.80 -1.82 -15.42
CA THR A 39 -7.66 -1.76 -13.96
C THR A 39 -7.89 -0.35 -13.46
N SER A 40 -8.83 -0.19 -12.52
CA SER A 40 -9.05 1.04 -11.75
C SER A 40 -8.26 0.96 -10.45
N ILE A 41 -7.51 2.01 -10.16
CA ILE A 41 -6.67 2.11 -8.96
C ILE A 41 -7.34 3.04 -7.96
N TYR A 42 -7.55 2.55 -6.75
CA TYR A 42 -8.13 3.31 -5.65
C TYR A 42 -7.09 3.54 -4.56
N TYR A 43 -7.06 4.76 -4.04
CA TYR A 43 -6.19 5.17 -2.94
C TYR A 43 -7.04 5.64 -1.76
N TYR A 44 -6.78 5.09 -0.58
CA TYR A 44 -7.47 5.49 0.65
C TYR A 44 -6.60 5.18 1.87
N LYS A 45 -6.95 5.79 3.00
CA LYS A 45 -6.28 5.57 4.29
C LYS A 45 -7.29 4.99 5.28
N VAL A 46 -6.86 3.99 6.03
CA VAL A 46 -7.61 3.44 7.16
C VAL A 46 -6.87 3.67 8.46
N ASP A 47 -7.61 3.83 9.55
CA ASP A 47 -7.03 3.97 10.88
C ASP A 47 -6.71 2.59 11.46
N THR A 48 -5.72 1.92 10.86
CA THR A 48 -5.27 0.58 11.27
C THR A 48 -3.77 0.47 11.06
N LYS A 49 -3.06 0.09 12.11
CA LYS A 49 -1.61 -0.17 12.06
C LYS A 49 -1.35 -1.66 11.81
N ILE A 50 -0.54 -1.95 10.79
CA ILE A 50 -0.17 -3.31 10.41
C ILE A 50 1.29 -3.56 10.80
N LYS A 51 1.54 -4.50 11.72
CA LYS A 51 2.89 -4.83 12.19
C LYS A 51 3.47 -6.05 11.50
N ASN A 52 2.63 -6.98 11.07
CA ASN A 52 3.03 -8.25 10.47
C ASN A 52 2.00 -8.76 9.42
N LYS A 53 2.31 -9.87 8.73
CA LYS A 53 1.41 -10.44 7.72
C LYS A 53 0.08 -10.90 8.31
N ASN A 54 0.07 -11.44 9.53
CA ASN A 54 -1.16 -11.92 10.15
C ASN A 54 -2.10 -10.77 10.48
N ASP A 55 -1.58 -9.64 10.99
CA ASP A 55 -2.38 -8.42 11.22
C ASP A 55 -3.03 -7.96 9.91
N PHE A 56 -2.27 -7.96 8.82
CA PHE A 56 -2.77 -7.60 7.51
C PHE A 56 -3.90 -8.52 7.05
N ILE A 57 -3.70 -9.84 7.10
CA ILE A 57 -4.74 -10.81 6.74
C ILE A 57 -5.96 -10.70 7.66
N ASN A 58 -5.75 -10.47 8.96
CA ASN A 58 -6.83 -10.30 9.92
C ASN A 58 -7.64 -9.04 9.64
N TYR A 59 -6.99 -7.94 9.27
CA TYR A 59 -7.66 -6.73 8.80
C TYR A 59 -8.54 -7.03 7.57
N LEU A 60 -8.00 -7.74 6.57
CA LEU A 60 -8.76 -8.12 5.37
C LEU A 60 -9.96 -9.02 5.69
N LYS A 61 -9.81 -9.93 6.67
CA LYS A 61 -10.90 -10.80 7.15
C LYS A 61 -11.93 -10.05 7.98
N ALA A 62 -11.53 -9.04 8.75
CA ALA A 62 -12.43 -8.30 9.63
C ALA A 62 -13.17 -7.16 8.91
N ASN A 63 -12.59 -6.62 7.84
CA ASN A 63 -13.18 -5.50 7.12
C ASN A 63 -14.51 -5.93 6.46
N ASN A 64 -15.58 -5.19 6.81
CA ASN A 64 -16.94 -5.41 6.31
C ASN A 64 -17.45 -4.24 5.45
N LYS A 65 -16.63 -3.21 5.21
CA LYS A 65 -17.02 -2.03 4.44
C LYS A 65 -16.90 -2.32 2.94
N LYS A 66 -18.00 -2.05 2.23
CA LYS A 66 -18.17 -2.31 0.79
C LYS A 66 -17.10 -1.65 -0.10
N TYR A 67 -16.53 -0.53 0.33
CA TYR A 67 -15.63 0.29 -0.49
C TYR A 67 -14.14 0.07 -0.22
N GLU A 68 -13.77 -0.59 0.88
CA GLU A 68 -12.38 -0.63 1.35
C GLU A 68 -11.61 -1.86 0.89
N LEU A 69 -12.24 -2.83 0.22
CA LEU A 69 -11.58 -4.05 -0.28
C LEU A 69 -12.36 -4.66 -1.47
N GLY A 70 -12.87 -3.83 -2.39
CA GLY A 70 -13.89 -4.22 -3.40
C GLY A 70 -13.63 -5.57 -4.09
N SER A 71 -12.35 -5.86 -4.29
CA SER A 71 -11.67 -7.10 -4.68
C SER A 71 -12.04 -8.37 -3.88
N PHE A 72 -11.96 -8.32 -2.55
CA PHE A 72 -12.16 -9.47 -1.65
C PHE A 72 -13.58 -9.56 -1.09
N MET A 73 -14.34 -8.46 -1.10
CA MET A 73 -15.61 -8.36 -0.40
C MET A 73 -16.75 -9.13 -1.06
N ASN A 74 -16.91 -9.01 -2.38
CA ASN A 74 -18.07 -9.57 -3.09
C ASN A 74 -18.10 -11.11 -3.08
N ASN A 75 -16.99 -11.79 -2.74
CA ASN A 75 -16.96 -13.24 -2.57
C ASN A 75 -16.07 -13.66 -1.40
N LYS A 76 -16.13 -12.96 -0.25
CA LYS A 76 -15.29 -13.21 0.93
C LYS A 76 -15.30 -14.67 1.41
N ASN A 77 -16.45 -15.33 1.26
CA ASN A 77 -16.74 -16.72 1.54
C ASN A 77 -16.10 -17.71 0.54
N LYS A 78 -15.68 -17.24 -0.64
CA LYS A 78 -14.92 -18.02 -1.64
C LYS A 78 -13.41 -17.71 -1.61
N VAL A 79 -12.98 -16.73 -0.81
CA VAL A 79 -11.56 -16.38 -0.67
C VAL A 79 -10.81 -17.49 0.08
N ASN A 80 -9.79 -18.06 -0.57
CA ASN A 80 -8.88 -18.98 0.10
C ASN A 80 -7.80 -18.18 0.85
N TRP A 81 -8.08 -17.86 2.11
CA TRP A 81 -7.19 -17.06 2.96
C TRP A 81 -5.78 -17.64 3.15
N LYS A 82 -5.62 -18.97 3.05
CA LYS A 82 -4.30 -19.61 3.10
C LYS A 82 -3.48 -19.28 1.85
N LYS A 83 -4.11 -19.23 0.67
CA LYS A 83 -3.47 -18.78 -0.57
C LYS A 83 -3.16 -17.28 -0.52
N VAL A 84 -4.08 -16.45 -0.04
CA VAL A 84 -3.86 -15.00 0.12
C VAL A 84 -2.65 -14.72 1.03
N LEU A 85 -2.56 -15.39 2.18
CA LEU A 85 -1.40 -15.25 3.08
C LEU A 85 -0.09 -15.64 2.39
N LYS A 86 -0.09 -16.74 1.62
CA LYS A 86 1.09 -17.18 0.85
C LYS A 86 1.49 -16.20 -0.26
N SER A 87 0.52 -15.59 -0.93
CA SER A 87 0.75 -14.58 -1.97
C SER A 87 1.03 -13.19 -1.42
N THR A 88 1.07 -13.03 -0.09
CA THR A 88 1.40 -11.75 0.54
C THR A 88 2.91 -11.57 0.56
N HIS A 89 3.40 -10.59 -0.18
CA HIS A 89 4.78 -10.14 -0.20
C HIS A 89 4.97 -8.93 0.72
N ILE A 90 6.18 -8.78 1.25
CA ILE A 90 6.57 -7.59 2.00
C ILE A 90 7.74 -6.95 1.28
N TYR A 91 7.65 -5.66 1.04
CA TYR A 91 8.76 -4.84 0.53
C TYR A 91 8.74 -3.47 1.18
N PHE A 92 9.73 -2.64 0.86
CA PHE A 92 9.86 -1.29 1.40
C PHE A 92 9.81 -0.26 0.29
N ILE A 93 9.09 0.84 0.52
CA ILE A 93 9.14 2.05 -0.30
C ILE A 93 9.71 3.15 0.59
N GLY A 94 10.95 3.56 0.33
CA GLY A 94 11.74 4.33 1.29
C GLY A 94 11.84 3.55 2.62
N TRP A 95 11.42 4.17 3.72
CA TRP A 95 11.41 3.56 5.06
C TRP A 95 10.08 2.90 5.42
N LYS A 96 9.07 2.95 4.54
CA LYS A 96 7.75 2.41 4.81
C LYS A 96 7.65 0.96 4.38
N LYS A 97 7.20 0.12 5.31
CA LYS A 97 6.93 -1.30 5.07
C LYS A 97 5.59 -1.46 4.37
N VAL A 98 5.57 -2.21 3.28
CA VAL A 98 4.40 -2.44 2.43
C VAL A 98 4.08 -3.92 2.40
N TYR A 99 2.80 -4.24 2.59
CA TYR A 99 2.21 -5.56 2.47
C TYR A 99 1.43 -5.61 1.17
N SER A 100 1.87 -6.45 0.24
CA SER A 100 1.28 -6.55 -1.09
C SER A 100 0.72 -7.94 -1.33
N ILE A 101 -0.54 -8.01 -1.75
CA ILE A 101 -1.16 -9.26 -2.19
C ILE A 101 -1.28 -9.23 -3.70
N HIS A 102 -0.82 -10.29 -4.34
CA HIS A 102 -1.11 -10.60 -5.73
C HIS A 102 -1.97 -11.87 -5.76
N TYR A 103 -3.30 -11.73 -5.75
CA TYR A 103 -4.20 -12.87 -5.58
C TYR A 103 -5.26 -12.92 -6.68
N ARG A 104 -4.99 -13.70 -7.73
CA ARG A 104 -5.96 -13.97 -8.78
C ARG A 104 -6.70 -15.27 -8.48
N THR A 105 -8.03 -15.25 -8.57
CA THR A 105 -8.84 -16.47 -8.60
C THR A 105 -9.69 -16.48 -9.87
N LEU A 106 -9.90 -17.68 -10.42
CA LEU A 106 -10.78 -17.87 -11.58
C LEU A 106 -12.25 -17.55 -11.29
N GLU A 107 -12.63 -17.48 -10.01
CA GLU A 107 -13.98 -17.14 -9.53
C GLU A 107 -14.16 -15.64 -9.26
N LEU A 108 -13.05 -14.90 -9.16
CA LEU A 108 -13.01 -13.45 -8.93
C LEU A 108 -12.66 -12.69 -10.22
N GLN A 109 -13.15 -13.16 -11.38
CA GLN A 109 -12.71 -12.77 -12.74
C GLN A 109 -12.55 -11.26 -12.98
N CYS A 110 -13.23 -10.40 -12.21
CA CYS A 110 -13.23 -8.96 -12.36
C CYS A 110 -12.80 -8.17 -11.11
N ASN A 111 -12.31 -8.79 -10.01
CA ASN A 111 -12.11 -8.07 -8.75
C ASN A 111 -10.92 -8.65 -7.95
N GLY A 112 -9.83 -7.89 -7.79
CA GLY A 112 -8.77 -8.22 -6.80
C GLY A 112 -7.45 -8.75 -7.28
N TYR A 113 -6.91 -8.21 -8.35
CA TYR A 113 -5.60 -8.65 -8.84
C TYR A 113 -4.47 -8.30 -7.85
N LYS A 114 -4.51 -7.09 -7.29
CA LYS A 114 -3.43 -6.59 -6.42
C LYS A 114 -3.94 -5.63 -5.35
N LEU A 115 -3.38 -5.71 -4.16
CA LEU A 115 -3.60 -4.73 -3.09
C LEU A 115 -2.31 -4.49 -2.32
N ASP A 116 -1.92 -3.23 -2.21
CA ASP A 116 -0.76 -2.80 -1.43
C ASP A 116 -1.24 -2.01 -0.22
N MET A 117 -0.77 -2.34 0.97
CA MET A 117 -1.07 -1.63 2.21
C MET A 117 0.22 -1.33 2.96
N THR A 118 0.41 -0.08 3.36
CA THR A 118 1.53 0.31 4.20
C THR A 118 1.28 -0.01 5.67
N SER A 119 2.33 -0.09 6.49
CA SER A 119 2.21 -0.32 7.93
C SER A 119 1.38 0.74 8.68
N ASP A 120 1.29 1.95 8.12
CA ASP A 120 0.51 3.09 8.62
C ASP A 120 -0.88 3.23 7.97
N GLY A 121 -1.34 2.21 7.25
CA GLY A 121 -2.75 2.09 6.84
C GLY A 121 -3.12 2.77 5.52
N TYR A 122 -2.15 3.20 4.70
CA TYR A 122 -2.42 3.66 3.34
C TYR A 122 -2.58 2.46 2.42
N ILE A 123 -3.66 2.45 1.64
CA ILE A 123 -4.01 1.34 0.76
C ILE A 123 -4.05 1.82 -0.69
N LYS A 124 -3.48 1.00 -1.57
CA LYS A 124 -3.58 1.07 -3.03
C LYS A 124 -4.24 -0.23 -3.52
N ASP A 125 -5.49 -0.14 -3.94
CA ASP A 125 -6.32 -1.27 -4.37
C ASP A 125 -6.48 -1.26 -5.89
N TYR A 126 -5.98 -2.32 -6.53
CA TYR A 126 -6.03 -2.51 -7.98
C TYR A 126 -7.22 -3.38 -8.33
N ARG A 127 -8.30 -2.75 -8.78
CA ARG A 127 -9.53 -3.42 -9.18
C ARG A 127 -9.53 -3.61 -10.67
N SER A 128 -9.82 -4.82 -11.15
CA SER A 128 -10.10 -4.97 -12.56
C SER A 128 -11.42 -4.23 -12.86
N ALA A 129 -11.43 -3.39 -13.88
CA ALA A 129 -12.67 -2.89 -14.46
C ALA A 129 -13.34 -4.10 -15.10
N GLY A 130 -14.41 -4.60 -14.47
CA GLY A 130 -15.22 -5.66 -15.05
C GLY A 130 -15.64 -5.28 -16.47
N LYS A 131 -15.61 -6.27 -17.37
CA LYS A 131 -16.45 -6.21 -18.57
C LYS A 131 -17.88 -6.51 -18.17
#